data_AF-S5LZR9-F1
#
_entry.id   AF-S5LZR9-F1
#
_cell.length_a   1.000
_cell.length_b   1.000
_cell.length_c   1.000
_cell.angle_alpha   90.00
_cell.angle_beta   90.00
_cell.angle_gamma   90.00
#
_symmetry.space_group_name_H-M   'P 1'
#
loop_
_entity.id
_entity.type
_entity.pdbx_description
1 polymer ?
#
loop_
_entity_poly.entity_id
_entity_poly.type
_entity_poly.pdbx_seq_one_letter_code
_entity_poly.pdbx_strand_id
1 'polypeptide(L)'
;MENSIVKIKQKVFKIMASSIFLFFLFLILAIIVGFWLSINIRWYKIGLLFIFSIATLFCFLSWIGGCIFLKVNKNWKEIKNIKRKAALDWGIFYFSVLNKIEALLEKNLDNQDKNIS
;
A
#
# COMPACT_ATOMS: atom_id res chain seq x y z
N MET A 1 -2.16 -14.79 18.95
CA MET A 1 -1.19 -14.21 17.98
C MET A 1 -1.58 -14.46 16.52
N GLU A 2 -2.15 -15.62 16.17
CA GLU A 2 -2.51 -15.97 14.79
C GLU A 2 -3.59 -15.05 14.16
N ASN A 3 -4.64 -14.71 14.92
CA ASN A 3 -5.72 -13.82 14.46
C ASN A 3 -5.25 -12.39 14.10
N SER A 4 -4.20 -11.88 14.76
CA SER A 4 -3.62 -10.56 14.48
C SER A 4 -2.84 -10.52 13.16
N ILE A 5 -2.16 -11.62 12.79
CA ILE A 5 -1.42 -11.74 11.54
C ILE A 5 -2.39 -11.80 10.35
N VAL A 6 -3.48 -12.56 10.49
CA VAL A 6 -4.54 -12.63 9.47
C VAL A 6 -5.16 -11.25 9.22
N LYS A 7 -5.42 -10.48 10.29
CA LYS A 7 -5.93 -9.10 10.18
C LYS A 7 -4.97 -8.16 9.43
N ILE A 8 -3.66 -8.32 9.61
CA ILE A 8 -2.65 -7.55 8.85
C ILE A 8 -2.66 -7.94 7.38
N LYS A 9 -2.62 -9.25 7.06
CA LYS A 9 -2.69 -9.73 5.67
C LYS A 9 -3.96 -9.23 4.96
N GLN A 10 -5.11 -9.30 5.63
CA GLN A 10 -6.37 -8.77 5.12
C GLN A 10 -6.32 -7.26 4.89
N LYS A 11 -5.71 -6.48 5.79
CA LYS A 11 -5.53 -5.03 5.59
C LYS A 11 -4.63 -4.72 4.40
N VAL A 12 -3.50 -5.40 4.27
CA VAL A 12 -2.60 -5.23 3.12
C VAL A 12 -3.33 -5.56 1.82
N PHE A 13 -4.08 -6.66 1.80
CA PHE A 13 -4.88 -7.05 0.65
C PHE A 13 -5.98 -6.02 0.34
N LYS A 14 -6.67 -5.49 1.36
CA LYS A 14 -7.68 -4.44 1.19
C LYS A 14 -7.08 -3.16 0.62
N ILE A 15 -5.89 -2.77 1.08
CA ILE A 15 -5.17 -1.60 0.54
C ILE A 15 -4.72 -1.87 -0.90
N MET A 16 -4.23 -3.07 -1.20
CA MET A 16 -3.84 -3.47 -2.56
C MET A 16 -5.04 -3.47 -3.53
N ALA A 17 -6.19 -3.99 -3.08
CA ALA A 17 -7.43 -3.95 -3.85
C ALA A 17 -7.98 -2.52 -3.99
N SER A 18 -7.83 -1.71 -2.95
CA SER A 18 -8.19 -0.29 -3.02
C SER A 18 -7.28 0.47 -4.00
N SER A 19 -5.97 0.22 -3.97
CA SER A 19 -5.01 0.92 -4.84
C SER A 19 -5.20 0.55 -6.31
N ILE A 20 -5.55 -0.70 -6.64
CA ILE A 20 -5.87 -1.07 -8.01
C ILE A 20 -7.18 -0.44 -8.50
N PHE A 21 -8.18 -0.34 -7.62
CA PHE A 21 -9.43 0.37 -7.95
C PHE A 21 -9.17 1.86 -8.20
N LEU A 22 -8.41 2.53 -7.33
CA LEU A 22 -7.99 3.91 -7.52
C LEU A 22 -7.13 4.11 -8.78
N PHE A 23 -6.28 3.15 -9.12
CA PHE A 23 -5.49 3.18 -10.35
C PHE A 23 -6.38 3.25 -11.58
N PHE A 24 -7.38 2.37 -11.70
CA PHE A 24 -8.33 2.42 -12.83
C PHE A 24 -9.14 3.71 -12.85
N LEU A 25 -9.56 4.21 -11.68
CA LEU A 25 -10.28 5.47 -11.59
C LEU A 25 -9.44 6.65 -12.12
N PHE A 26 -8.18 6.77 -11.68
CA PHE A 26 -7.29 7.83 -12.16
C PHE A 26 -6.90 7.67 -13.63
N LEU A 27 -6.76 6.42 -14.11
CA LEU A 27 -6.50 6.15 -15.52
C LEU A 27 -7.65 6.66 -16.41
N ILE A 28 -8.90 6.36 -16.04
CA ILE A 28 -10.09 6.81 -16.77
C ILE A 28 -10.17 8.35 -16.75
N LEU A 29 -9.94 8.98 -15.60
CA LEU A 29 -9.91 10.44 -15.49
C LEU A 29 -8.81 11.06 -16.36
N ALA A 30 -7.60 10.47 -16.38
CA ALA A 30 -6.51 10.94 -17.22
C ALA A 30 -6.86 10.83 -18.72
N ILE A 31 -7.52 9.75 -19.16
CA ILE A 31 -7.99 9.59 -20.55
C ILE A 31 -9.03 10.65 -20.89
N ILE A 32 -10.02 10.88 -20.02
CA ILE A 32 -11.05 11.90 -20.24
C ILE A 32 -10.41 13.29 -20.36
N VAL A 33 -9.51 13.64 -19.44
CA VAL A 33 -8.80 14.94 -19.48
C VAL A 33 -7.92 15.05 -20.71
N GLY A 34 -7.24 13.97 -21.11
CA GLY A 34 -6.42 13.93 -22.32
C GLY A 34 -7.25 14.13 -23.59
N PHE A 35 -8.40 13.48 -23.69
CA PHE A 35 -9.35 13.69 -24.79
C PHE A 35 -9.85 15.14 -24.81
N TRP A 36 -10.19 15.70 -23.65
CA TRP A 36 -10.61 17.09 -23.51
C TRP A 36 -9.52 18.11 -23.83
N LEU A 37 -8.25 17.75 -23.63
CA LEU A 37 -7.10 18.55 -24.00
C LEU A 37 -6.92 18.55 -25.53
N SER A 38 -7.16 17.42 -26.20
CA SER A 38 -7.09 17.30 -27.66
C SER A 38 -8.08 18.21 -28.39
N ILE A 39 -9.23 18.49 -27.77
CA ILE A 39 -10.27 19.37 -28.34
C ILE A 39 -9.95 20.84 -28.08
N ASN A 40 -9.44 21.17 -26.88
CA ASN A 40 -9.14 22.55 -26.51
C ASN A 40 -8.00 22.61 -25.49
N ILE A 41 -6.84 23.06 -25.96
CA ILE A 41 -5.60 23.15 -25.19
C ILE A 41 -5.71 24.32 -24.21
N ARG A 42 -5.73 23.98 -22.92
CA ARG A 42 -5.74 24.95 -21.81
C ARG A 42 -4.74 24.50 -20.76
N TRP A 43 -3.87 25.42 -20.31
CA TRP A 43 -2.76 25.13 -19.39
C TRP A 43 -3.19 24.42 -18.10
N TYR A 44 -4.35 24.76 -17.53
CA TYR A 44 -4.85 24.08 -16.32
C TYR A 44 -5.17 22.60 -16.54
N LYS A 45 -5.58 22.20 -17.76
CA LYS A 45 -5.86 20.79 -18.10
C LYS A 45 -4.57 19.98 -18.18
N ILE A 46 -3.47 20.60 -18.63
CA ILE A 46 -2.14 19.97 -18.66
C ILE A 46 -1.68 19.68 -17.22
N GLY A 47 -1.83 20.66 -16.32
CA GLY A 47 -1.55 20.46 -14.90
C GLY A 47 -2.39 19.34 -14.28
N LEU A 48 -3.68 19.30 -14.59
CA LEU A 48 -4.59 18.25 -14.10
C LEU A 48 -4.19 16.85 -14.62
N LEU A 49 -3.84 16.74 -15.91
CA LEU A 49 -3.36 15.50 -16.52
C LEU A 49 -2.08 15.00 -15.85
N PHE A 50 -1.15 15.93 -15.55
CA PHE A 50 0.10 15.61 -14.87
C PHE A 50 -0.14 15.09 -13.45
N ILE A 51 -1.04 15.73 -12.69
CA ILE A 51 -1.42 15.30 -11.34
C ILE A 51 -2.02 13.89 -11.37
N PHE A 52 -2.97 13.61 -12.28
CA PHE A 52 -3.56 12.27 -12.39
C PHE A 52 -2.55 11.22 -12.84
N SER A 53 -1.59 11.58 -13.71
CA SER A 53 -0.52 10.68 -14.12
C SER A 53 0.41 10.32 -12.96
N ILE A 54 0.80 11.31 -12.14
CA ILE A 54 1.60 11.07 -10.93
C ILE A 54 0.83 10.21 -9.92
N ALA A 55 -0.44 10.52 -9.67
CA ALA A 55 -1.29 9.75 -8.76
C ALA A 55 -1.40 8.28 -9.21
N THR A 56 -1.53 8.06 -10.51
CA THR A 56 -1.54 6.73 -11.13
C THR A 56 -0.23 5.98 -10.87
N LEU A 57 0.91 6.67 -11.01
CA LEU A 57 2.23 6.10 -10.75
C LEU A 57 2.41 5.71 -9.27
N PHE A 58 1.95 6.53 -8.33
CA PHE A 58 1.96 6.18 -6.90
C PHE A 58 1.04 5.01 -6.57
N CYS A 59 -0.15 4.93 -7.18
CA CYS A 59 -1.06 3.79 -7.01
C CYS A 59 -0.40 2.50 -7.54
N PHE A 60 0.33 2.58 -8.65
CA PHE A 60 1.06 1.46 -9.22
C PHE A 60 2.21 0.97 -8.34
N LEU A 61 3.02 1.89 -7.80
CA LEU A 61 4.07 1.55 -6.83
C LEU A 61 3.50 0.93 -5.56
N SER A 62 2.38 1.46 -5.06
CA SER A 62 1.67 0.87 -3.92
C SER A 62 1.18 -0.54 -4.23
N TRP A 63 0.60 -0.77 -5.41
CA TRP A 63 0.18 -2.11 -5.83
C TRP A 63 1.35 -3.09 -5.91
N ILE A 64 2.49 -2.69 -6.50
CA ILE A 64 3.71 -3.51 -6.55
C ILE A 64 4.21 -3.82 -5.13
N GLY A 65 4.30 -2.82 -4.24
CA GLY A 65 4.72 -3.00 -2.85
C GLY A 65 3.83 -4.00 -2.09
N GLY A 66 2.51 -3.88 -2.26
CA GLY A 66 1.52 -4.83 -1.71
C GLY A 66 1.68 -6.25 -2.23
N CYS A 67 1.87 -6.40 -3.55
CA CYS A 67 2.12 -7.69 -4.20
C CYS A 67 3.41 -8.35 -3.72
N ILE A 68 4.52 -7.60 -3.69
CA ILE A 68 5.83 -8.11 -3.22
C ILE A 68 5.72 -8.56 -1.77
N PHE A 69 5.10 -7.74 -0.91
CA PHE A 69 4.90 -8.08 0.49
C PHE A 69 4.05 -9.34 0.65
N LEU A 70 2.89 -9.44 -0.01
CA LEU A 70 2.04 -10.63 0.09
C LEU A 70 2.72 -11.89 -0.46
N LYS A 71 3.50 -11.77 -1.54
CA LYS A 71 4.21 -12.89 -2.17
C LYS A 71 5.34 -13.42 -1.29
N VAL A 72 6.18 -12.53 -0.75
CA VAL A 72 7.28 -12.90 0.16
C VAL A 72 6.72 -13.42 1.51
N ASN A 73 5.52 -12.97 1.89
CA ASN A 73 4.96 -13.20 3.24
C ASN A 73 3.84 -14.23 3.27
N LYS A 74 3.71 -15.01 2.20
CA LYS A 74 2.63 -15.99 2.01
C LYS A 74 2.57 -17.01 3.16
N ASN A 75 3.73 -17.52 3.61
CA ASN A 75 3.85 -18.64 4.57
C ASN A 75 4.26 -18.25 5.99
N TRP A 76 4.08 -16.99 6.40
CA TRP A 76 4.57 -16.57 7.71
C TRP A 76 3.61 -16.96 8.82
N LYS A 77 4.08 -17.87 9.69
CA LYS A 77 3.42 -18.26 10.94
C LYS A 77 3.81 -17.36 12.12
N GLU A 78 4.93 -16.63 12.04
CA GLU A 78 5.45 -15.80 13.13
C GLU A 78 5.78 -14.36 12.70
N ILE A 79 5.44 -13.39 13.56
CA ILE A 79 5.67 -11.93 13.37
C ILE A 79 7.15 -11.56 13.37
N LYS A 80 8.01 -12.39 13.96
CA LYS A 80 9.47 -12.13 14.05
C LYS A 80 10.18 -12.24 12.70
N ASN A 81 9.57 -12.94 11.73
CA ASN A 81 10.13 -13.17 10.40
C ASN A 81 9.69 -12.13 9.36
N ILE A 82 9.33 -10.92 9.77
CA ILE A 82 8.92 -9.89 8.81
C ILE A 82 10.08 -9.41 7.93
N LYS A 83 10.33 -10.09 6.81
CA LYS A 83 11.27 -9.70 5.76
C LYS A 83 10.63 -8.67 4.82
N ARG A 84 11.32 -7.54 4.60
CA ARG A 84 10.94 -6.43 3.71
C ARG A 84 9.76 -5.56 4.18
N LYS A 85 9.84 -5.02 5.41
CA LYS A 85 9.03 -3.84 5.80
C LYS A 85 9.20 -2.67 4.81
N ALA A 86 10.41 -2.51 4.26
CA ALA A 86 10.74 -1.53 3.24
C ALA A 86 9.84 -1.60 1.99
N ALA A 87 9.23 -2.75 1.66
CA ALA A 87 8.30 -2.83 0.53
C ALA A 87 6.95 -2.14 0.83
N LEU A 88 6.54 -2.02 2.09
CA LEU A 88 5.39 -1.21 2.49
C LEU A 88 5.76 0.29 2.52
N ASP A 89 6.99 0.65 2.91
CA ASP A 89 7.41 2.06 2.95
C ASP A 89 7.34 2.74 1.57
N TRP A 90 7.52 1.96 0.50
CA TRP A 90 7.40 2.45 -0.87
C TRP A 90 5.98 2.85 -1.27
N GLY A 91 4.95 2.41 -0.54
CA GLY A 91 3.57 2.79 -0.80
C GLY A 91 3.01 3.68 0.29
N ILE A 92 2.71 4.95 -0.05
CA ILE A 92 2.08 5.94 0.85
C ILE A 92 0.86 5.38 1.61
N PHE A 93 0.08 4.48 0.99
CA PHE A 93 -1.13 3.91 1.57
C PHE A 93 -0.89 2.89 2.70
N TYR A 94 0.35 2.45 2.92
CA TYR A 94 0.67 1.37 3.86
C TYR A 94 1.12 1.82 5.25
N PHE A 95 1.23 3.13 5.49
CA PHE A 95 1.69 3.68 6.77
C PHE A 95 0.87 3.16 7.98
N SER A 96 -0.46 3.07 7.84
CA SER A 96 -1.34 2.54 8.89
C SER A 96 -1.10 1.05 9.19
N VAL A 97 -0.62 0.29 8.20
CA VAL A 97 -0.25 -1.12 8.39
C VAL A 97 1.11 -1.23 9.05
N LEU A 98 2.07 -0.38 8.68
CA LEU A 98 3.40 -0.33 9.26
C LEU A 98 3.32 -0.10 10.78
N ASN A 99 2.57 0.92 11.21
CA ASN A 99 2.36 1.24 12.63
C ASN A 99 1.73 0.07 13.41
N LYS A 100 0.80 -0.67 12.77
CA LYS A 100 0.20 -1.86 13.40
C LYS A 100 1.18 -3.02 13.52
N ILE A 101 2.09 -3.18 12.55
CA ILE A 101 3.14 -4.19 12.59
C ILE A 101 4.12 -3.87 13.72
N GLU A 102 4.53 -2.60 13.86
CA GLU A 102 5.44 -2.16 14.91
C GLU A 102 4.86 -2.34 16.32
N ALA A 103 3.62 -1.90 16.54
CA ALA A 103 2.94 -2.08 17.83
C ALA A 103 2.78 -3.57 18.22
N LEU A 104 2.63 -4.47 17.24
CA LEU A 104 2.58 -5.91 17.49
C LEU A 104 3.96 -6.53 17.74
N LEU A 105 5.01 -5.94 17.18
CA LEU A 105 6.39 -6.40 17.39
C LEU A 105 6.85 -6.02 18.80
N GLU A 106 6.56 -4.80 19.23
CA GLU A 106 6.84 -4.29 20.58
C GLU A 106 6.10 -5.09 21.66
N LYS A 107 4.80 -5.38 21.46
CA LYS A 107 4.03 -6.24 22.37
C LYS A 107 4.57 -7.67 22.49
N ASN A 108 5.18 -8.22 21.44
CA ASN A 108 5.77 -9.56 21.54
C ASN A 108 7.09 -9.55 22.30
N LEU A 109 7.87 -8.46 22.22
CA LEU A 109 9.10 -8.31 23.00
C LEU A 109 8.79 -8.17 24.50
N ASP A 110 7.83 -7.33 24.88
CA ASP A 110 7.46 -7.13 26.29
C ASP A 110 6.90 -8.40 26.97
N ASN A 111 6.21 -9.26 26.21
CA ASN A 111 5.71 -10.55 26.71
C ASN A 111 6.79 -11.64 26.81
N GLN A 112 7.92 -11.50 26.10
CA GLN A 112 9.05 -12.41 26.28
C GLN A 112 9.86 -12.03 27.51
N ASP A 113 10.08 -10.75 27.79
CA ASP A 113 10.77 -10.31 29.01
C ASP A 113 10.00 -10.69 30.28
N LYS A 114 8.66 -10.57 30.29
CA LYS A 114 7.81 -10.97 31.42
C LYS A 114 7.72 -12.48 31.69
N ASN A 115 8.12 -13.33 30.74
CA ASN A 115 8.20 -14.78 30.96
C ASN A 115 9.57 -15.24 31.48
N ILE A 116 10.54 -14.33 31.57
CA ILE A 116 11.90 -14.60 32.04
C ILE A 116 12.11 -14.06 33.48
N SER A 117 11.24 -13.16 33.95
CA SER A 117 11.17 -12.67 35.35
C SER A 117 10.27 -13.53 36.22
#